data_AF-A0A5Q2VZN9-F1
#
_entry.id   AF-A0A5Q2VZN9-F1
#
_cell.length_a   1.000
_cell.length_b   1.000
_cell.length_c   1.000
_cell.angle_alpha   90.00
_cell.angle_beta   90.00
_cell.angle_gamma   90.00
#
_symmetry.space_group_name_H-M   'P 1'
#
loop_
_entity.id
_entity.type
_entity.pdbx_description
1 polymer ?
#
loop_
_entity_poly.entity_id
_entity_poly.type
_entity_poly.pdbx_seq_one_letter_code
_entity_poly.pdbx_strand_id
1 'polypeptide(L)' 'MVKEVKYRRVAAQLRLRGWVIGRTRGSHEMWVSPEGRRLVLPKHRMISAGVVRSVIAALDGDAPDAWR' A
#
# COMPACT_ATOMS: atom_id res chain seq x y z
N MET A 1 -2.76 15.42 8.07
CA MET A 1 -3.22 15.45 6.66
C MET A 1 -2.45 14.40 5.88
N VAL A 2 -3.09 13.37 5.33
CA VAL A 2 -2.35 12.30 4.63
C VAL A 2 -1.64 12.84 3.38
N LYS A 3 -0.37 12.48 3.22
CA LYS A 3 0.53 12.97 2.15
C LYS A 3 0.67 11.92 1.05
N GLU A 4 1.16 12.36 -0.11
CA GLU A 4 1.62 11.41 -1.13
C GLU A 4 2.89 10.69 -0.67
N VAL A 5 3.02 9.42 -1.04
CA VAL A 5 4.12 8.56 -0.59
C VAL A 5 4.73 7.84 -1.78
N LYS A 6 6.06 7.70 -1.80
CA LYS A 6 6.73 6.88 -2.83
C LYS A 6 6.22 5.45 -2.79
N TYR A 7 5.82 4.89 -3.93
CA TYR A 7 5.34 3.49 -4.01
C TYR A 7 6.30 2.51 -3.33
N ARG A 8 7.62 2.67 -3.54
CA ARG A 8 8.63 1.81 -2.91
C ARG A 8 8.55 1.76 -1.38
N ARG A 9 8.13 2.85 -0.73
CA ARG A 9 7.95 2.92 0.73
C ARG A 9 6.68 2.17 1.15
N VAL A 10 5.59 2.34 0.40
CA VAL A 10 4.35 1.59 0.61
C VAL A 10 4.59 0.09 0.44
N ALA A 11 5.20 -0.31 -0.66
CA ALA A 11 5.51 -1.72 -0.95
C ALA A 11 6.46 -2.34 0.09
N ALA A 12 7.42 -1.57 0.61
CA ALA A 12 8.28 -2.05 1.70
C ALA A 12 7.49 -2.29 3.00
N GLN A 13 6.58 -1.38 3.37
CA GLN A 13 5.75 -1.53 4.57
C GLN A 13 4.76 -2.69 4.46
N LEU A 14 4.21 -2.92 3.26
CA LEU A 14 3.37 -4.08 2.98
C LEU A 14 4.14 -5.39 3.13
N ARG A 15 5.32 -5.51 2.50
CA ARG A 15 6.19 -6.70 2.62
C ARG A 15 6.63 -6.97 4.06
N LEU A 16 6.95 -5.91 4.81
CA LEU A 16 7.33 -6.03 6.23
C LEU A 16 6.20 -6.68 7.06
N ARG A 17 4.94 -6.47 6.66
CA ARG A 17 3.75 -7.05 7.29
C ARG A 17 3.28 -8.34 6.61
N GLY A 18 4.13 -8.99 5.84
CA GLY A 18 3.83 -10.26 5.19
C GLY A 18 2.88 -10.18 4.00
N TRP A 19 2.52 -8.98 3.53
CA TRP A 19 1.74 -8.86 2.31
C TRP A 19 2.56 -9.27 1.09
N VAL A 20 1.92 -9.97 0.16
CA VAL A 20 2.53 -10.47 -1.08
C VAL A 20 1.77 -9.98 -2.31
N ILE A 21 2.43 -9.89 -3.46
CA ILE A 21 1.76 -9.57 -4.72
C ILE A 21 1.07 -10.84 -5.24
N GLY A 22 -0.26 -10.83 -5.29
CA GLY A 22 -1.06 -11.95 -5.81
C GLY A 22 -1.35 -11.84 -7.31
N ARG A 23 -1.46 -10.63 -7.86
CA ARG A 23 -1.71 -10.40 -9.29
C ARG A 23 -1.16 -9.07 -9.75
N THR A 24 -0.65 -9.01 -10.98
CA THR A 24 -0.29 -7.76 -11.64
C THR A 24 -1.09 -7.63 -12.94
N ARG A 25 -1.72 -6.48 -13.18
CA ARG A 25 -2.42 -6.16 -14.42
C ARG A 25 -2.00 -4.77 -14.89
N GLY A 26 -1.18 -4.72 -15.94
CA GLY A 26 -0.59 -3.47 -16.42
C GLY A 26 0.19 -2.76 -15.30
N SER A 27 -0.13 -1.50 -15.04
CA SER A 27 0.49 -0.70 -13.99
C SER A 27 -0.09 -0.94 -12.59
N HIS A 28 -0.99 -1.90 -12.38
CA HIS A 28 -1.62 -2.14 -11.07
C HIS A 28 -1.23 -3.50 -10.50
N GLU A 29 -0.96 -3.52 -9.20
CA GLU A 29 -0.63 -4.71 -8.43
C GLU A 29 -1.70 -4.95 -7.35
N MET A 30 -2.22 -6.16 -7.29
CA MET A 30 -3.06 -6.64 -6.20
C MET A 30 -2.16 -7.29 -5.15
N TRP A 31 -2.14 -6.68 -3.97
CA TRP A 31 -1.48 -7.17 -2.78
C TRP A 31 -2.48 -7.97 -1.93
N VAL A 32 -2.00 -9.06 -1.34
CA VAL A 32 -2.77 -9.96 -0.48
C VAL A 32 -2.09 -10.04 0.88
N SER A 33 -2.85 -9.82 1.96
CA SER A 33 -2.35 -9.92 3.33
C SER A 33 -2.25 -11.38 3.79
N PRO A 34 -1.50 -11.67 4.86
CA PRO A 34 -1.48 -13.02 5.47
C PRO A 34 -2.87 -13.53 5.86
N GLU A 35 -3.78 -12.62 6.24
CA GLU A 35 -5.18 -12.89 6.60
C GLU A 35 -6.13 -12.91 5.39
N GLY A 36 -5.59 -12.77 4.17
CA GLY A 36 -6.36 -12.85 2.91
C GLY A 36 -7.01 -11.55 2.44
N ARG A 37 -6.75 -10.40 3.10
CA ARG A 37 -7.26 -9.09 2.63
C ARG A 37 -6.60 -8.70 1.31
N ARG A 38 -7.31 -7.95 0.47
CA ARG A 38 -6.82 -7.54 -0.85
C ARG A 38 -6.73 -6.02 -0.97
N LEU A 39 -5.63 -5.53 -1.55
CA LEU A 39 -5.39 -4.11 -1.80
C LEU A 39 -4.83 -3.94 -3.21
N VAL A 40 -5.45 -3.08 -4.02
CA VAL A 40 -4.93 -2.77 -5.37
C VAL A 40 -4.14 -1.46 -5.31
N LEU A 41 -2.88 -1.51 -5.74
CA LEU A 41 -1.99 -0.36 -5.79
C LEU A 41 -1.49 -0.09 -7.21
N PRO A 42 -1.49 1.18 -7.65
CA PRO A 42 -0.78 1.54 -8.86
C PRO A 42 0.74 1.53 -8.62
N LYS A 43 1.50 0.97 -9.56
CA LYS A 43 2.95 0.91 -9.57
C LYS A 43 3.55 2.17 -10.21
N HIS A 44 3.21 3.33 -9.67
CA HIS A 44 3.77 4.61 -10.07
C HIS A 44 4.89 5.04 -9.12
N ARG A 45 5.63 6.10 -9.43
CA ARG A 45 6.69 6.61 -8.54
C ARG A 45 6.13 7.11 -7.20
N MET A 46 5.02 7.84 -7.27
CA MET A 46 4.29 8.40 -6.14
C MET A 46 2.88 7.84 -6.10
N ILE A 47 2.38 7.62 -4.88
CA ILE A 47 1.02 7.19 -4.58
C ILE A 47 0.30 8.38 -3.97
N SER A 48 -0.84 8.74 -4.54
CA SER A 48 -1.62 9.89 -4.08
C SER A 48 -2.13 9.70 -2.65
N ALA A 49 -2.37 10.81 -1.95
CA ALA A 49 -2.86 10.79 -0.57
C ALA A 49 -4.15 9.95 -0.37
N GLY A 50 -5.02 9.90 -1.38
CA GLY A 50 -6.23 9.07 -1.35
C GLY A 50 -5.93 7.58 -1.30
N VAL A 51 -4.98 7.11 -2.12
CA VAL A 51 -4.57 5.70 -2.11
C VAL A 51 -3.76 5.39 -0.85
N VAL A 52 -2.93 6.33 -0.36
CA VAL A 52 -2.23 6.17 0.92
C VAL A 52 -3.22 6.01 2.08
N ARG A 53 -4.34 6.77 2.10
CA ARG A 53 -5.42 6.56 3.07
C ARG A 53 -5.97 5.13 3.04
N SER A 54 -6.24 4.59 1.84
CA SER A 54 -6.70 3.21 1.69
C SER A 54 -5.67 2.19 2.18
N VAL A 55 -4.38 2.45 1.98
CA VAL A 55 -3.31 1.62 2.53
C VAL A 55 -3.32 1.67 4.05
N ILE A 56 -3.40 2.85 4.66
CA ILE A 56 -3.43 3.01 6.12
C ILE A 56 -4.61 2.23 6.71
N ALA A 57 -5.79 2.30 6.07
CA ALA A 57 -6.96 1.54 6.49
C ALA A 57 -6.74 0.01 6.35
N ALA A 58 -6.10 -0.44 5.27
CA ALA A 58 -5.76 -1.85 5.08
C ALA A 58 -4.76 -2.37 6.12
N LEU A 59 -3.93 -1.49 6.67
CA LEU A 59 -2.98 -1.74 7.75
C LEU A 59 -3.57 -1.48 9.15
N ASP A 60 -4.89 -1.34 9.29
CA ASP A 60 -5.57 -1.06 10.57
C ASP A 60 -5.03 0.17 11.31
N GLY A 61 -4.55 1.17 10.57
CA GLY A 61 -3.97 2.38 11.13
C GLY A 61 -2.49 2.26 11.54
N ASP A 62 -1.90 1.07 11.47
CA ASP A 62 -0.48 0.83 11.74
C ASP A 62 0.39 1.21 10.53
N ALA A 63 0.47 2.52 10.27
CA ALA A 63 1.29 3.11 9.23
C ALA A 63 2.24 4.16 9.82
N PRO A 64 3.42 4.39 9.19
CA PRO A 64 4.39 5.36 9.68
C PRO A 64 3.79 6.77 9.83
N ASP A 65 4.12 7.46 10.93
CA ASP A 65 3.60 8.81 11.20
C ASP A 65 3.96 9.84 10.13
N ALA A 66 5.07 9.63 9.42
CA ALA A 66 5.49 10.47 8.30
C ALA A 66 4.46 10.53 7.15
N TRP A 67 3.50 9.61 7.10
CA TRP A 67 2.44 9.59 6.07
C TRP A 67 1.25 10.50 6.44
N ARG A 68 1.17 10.97 7.69
CA ARG A 68 0.10 11.82 8.23
C ARG A 68 0.45 13.30 8.27
#